data_AF-A0A820JZ98-F1
#
_entry.id   AF-A0A820JZ98-F1
#
_cell.length_a   1.000
_cell.length_b   1.000
_cell.length_c   1.000
_cell.angle_alpha   90.00
_cell.angle_beta   90.00
_cell.angle_gamma   90.00
#
_symmetry.space_group_name_H-M   'P 1'
#
loop_
_entity.id
_entity.type
_entity.pdbx_description
1 polymer ?
#
loop_
_entity_poly.entity_id
_entity_poly.type
_entity_poly.pdbx_seq_one_letter_code
_entity_poly.pdbx_strand_id
1 'polypeptide(L)'
;IKSRSGDECIVALCDQWFVDYGNKEWKDDARRVLQQLNVFSDDTRQNFEGVFDWLHEHACSRSYGLGTKLPWDKQYLIESLSDSTIYMAYYTVAHLLQQQDSFDGKKIDKFYSFLYYKQYRCLTIF
;
A
#
# COMPACT_ATOMS: atom_id res chain seq x y z
N ILE A 1 -18.52 -7.84 -14.57
CA ILE A 1 -17.70 -7.95 -13.33
C ILE A 1 -18.67 -8.32 -12.20
N LYS A 2 -18.38 -9.33 -11.37
CA LYS A 2 -19.22 -9.70 -10.22
C LYS A 2 -18.47 -9.46 -8.91
N SER A 3 -19.16 -8.96 -7.90
CA SER A 3 -18.61 -8.74 -6.57
C SER A 3 -18.49 -10.06 -5.78
N ARG A 4 -17.79 -10.03 -4.63
CA ARG A 4 -17.77 -11.18 -3.70
C ARG A 4 -19.13 -11.46 -3.05
N SER A 5 -20.03 -10.47 -2.97
CA SER A 5 -21.40 -10.63 -2.50
C SER A 5 -22.34 -11.23 -3.55
N GLY A 6 -21.86 -11.42 -4.79
CA GLY A 6 -22.65 -11.96 -5.90
C GLY A 6 -23.33 -10.89 -6.76
N ASP A 7 -23.22 -9.62 -6.37
CA ASP A 7 -23.82 -8.49 -7.09
C ASP A 7 -23.08 -8.20 -8.40
N GLU A 8 -23.82 -7.70 -9.39
CA GLU A 8 -23.24 -7.21 -10.64
C GLU A 8 -22.65 -5.82 -10.42
N CYS A 9 -21.36 -5.66 -10.72
CA CYS A 9 -20.68 -4.38 -10.54
C CYS A 9 -20.95 -3.44 -11.72
N ILE A 10 -21.24 -2.18 -11.40
CA ILE A 10 -21.41 -1.08 -12.35
C ILE A 10 -20.29 -0.06 -12.21
N VAL A 11 -20.14 0.80 -13.22
CA VAL A 11 -19.30 2.00 -13.12
C VAL A 11 -20.11 3.09 -12.41
N ALA A 12 -19.53 3.71 -11.39
CA ALA A 12 -20.16 4.78 -10.63
C ALA A 12 -19.23 5.98 -10.55
N LEU A 13 -19.81 7.18 -10.60
CA LEU A 13 -19.13 8.42 -10.24
C LEU A 13 -19.41 8.69 -8.76
N CYS A 14 -18.37 8.64 -7.93
CA CYS A 14 -18.49 8.80 -6.48
C CYS A 14 -17.27 9.51 -5.89
N ASP A 15 -17.48 10.14 -4.74
CA ASP A 15 -16.39 10.71 -3.93
C ASP A 15 -15.58 9.58 -3.29
N GLN A 16 -14.27 9.60 -3.56
CA GLN A 16 -13.40 8.47 -3.32
C GLN A 16 -11.95 8.94 -3.21
N TRP A 17 -11.24 8.52 -2.16
CA TRP A 17 -9.79 8.68 -2.12
C TRP A 17 -9.13 7.66 -3.05
N PHE A 18 -8.09 8.13 -3.76
CA PHE A 18 -7.32 7.34 -4.70
C PHE A 18 -5.81 7.60 -4.54
N VAL A 19 -5.02 6.63 -4.97
CA VAL A 19 -3.57 6.78 -5.18
C VAL A 19 -3.34 7.17 -6.64
N ASP A 20 -2.65 8.27 -6.88
CA ASP A 20 -2.33 8.75 -8.22
C ASP A 20 -1.12 8.01 -8.81
N TYR A 21 -1.33 6.77 -9.24
CA TYR A 21 -0.33 6.06 -10.04
C TYR A 21 -0.25 6.58 -11.49
N GLY A 22 -1.13 7.51 -11.89
CA GLY A 22 -1.10 8.20 -13.17
C GLY A 22 0.06 9.21 -13.28
N ASN A 23 0.57 9.68 -12.14
CA ASN A 23 1.65 10.65 -12.06
C ASN A 23 2.89 10.21 -12.85
N LYS A 24 3.28 11.02 -13.84
CA LYS A 24 4.38 10.70 -14.76
C LYS A 24 5.73 10.55 -14.05
N GLU A 25 6.07 11.47 -13.15
CA GLU A 25 7.35 11.43 -12.44
C GLU A 25 7.45 10.15 -11.61
N TRP A 26 6.36 9.78 -10.93
CA TRP A 26 6.34 8.55 -10.14
C TRP A 26 6.42 7.29 -11.01
N LYS A 27 5.73 7.25 -12.16
CA LYS A 27 5.88 6.15 -13.12
C LYS A 27 7.31 6.02 -13.63
N ASP A 28 7.97 7.15 -13.92
CA ASP A 28 9.35 7.15 -14.39
C ASP A 28 10.31 6.64 -13.29
N ASP A 29 10.04 6.95 -12.02
CA ASP A 29 10.76 6.39 -10.88
C ASP A 29 10.57 4.87 -10.77
N ALA A 30 9.33 4.40 -10.91
CA ALA A 30 9.00 2.97 -10.89
C ALA A 30 9.70 2.20 -12.03
N ARG A 31 9.77 2.77 -13.23
CA ARG A 31 10.53 2.20 -14.36
C ARG A 31 12.02 2.08 -14.07
N ARG A 32 12.62 3.10 -13.44
CA ARG A 32 14.04 3.04 -13.03
C ARG A 32 14.30 1.93 -12.01
N VAL A 33 13.36 1.68 -11.11
CA VAL A 33 13.44 0.54 -10.18
C VAL A 33 13.29 -0.80 -10.91
N LEU A 34 12.33 -0.91 -11.84
CA LEU A 34 12.11 -2.12 -12.62
C LEU A 34 13.36 -2.53 -13.41
N GLN A 35 14.13 -1.57 -13.95
CA GLN A 35 15.39 -1.85 -14.66
C GLN A 35 16.41 -2.61 -13.80
N GLN A 36 16.39 -2.42 -12.48
CA GLN A 36 17.30 -3.07 -11.53
C GLN A 36 16.71 -4.36 -10.96
N LEU A 37 15.40 -4.55 -11.07
CA LEU A 37 14.69 -5.72 -10.54
C LEU A 37 14.95 -6.95 -11.42
N ASN A 38 15.31 -8.07 -10.79
CA ASN A 38 15.31 -9.37 -11.44
C ASN A 38 13.90 -9.95 -11.47
N VAL A 39 13.29 -10.02 -12.65
CA VAL A 39 11.93 -10.55 -12.86
C VAL A 39 11.93 -11.98 -13.43
N PHE A 40 13.09 -12.63 -13.53
CA PHE A 40 13.30 -14.02 -13.96
C PHE A 40 12.83 -14.39 -15.38
N SER A 41 12.11 -13.52 -16.11
CA SER A 41 11.72 -13.70 -17.51
C SER A 41 11.42 -12.36 -18.19
N ASP A 42 11.68 -12.28 -19.49
CA ASP A 42 11.41 -11.06 -20.27
C ASP A 42 9.90 -10.80 -20.43
N ASP A 43 9.09 -11.85 -20.56
CA ASP A 43 7.63 -11.73 -20.61
C ASP A 43 7.07 -11.04 -19.35
N THR A 44 7.59 -11.38 -18.17
CA THR A 44 7.17 -10.72 -16.92
C THR A 44 7.57 -9.24 -16.92
N ARG A 45 8.73 -8.89 -17.47
CA ARG A 45 9.16 -7.49 -17.60
C ARG A 45 8.19 -6.71 -18.50
N GLN A 46 7.83 -7.28 -19.65
CA GLN A 46 6.89 -6.66 -20.59
C GLN A 46 5.51 -6.46 -19.95
N ASN A 47 5.05 -7.41 -19.14
CA ASN A 47 3.80 -7.27 -18.38
C ASN A 47 3.86 -6.09 -17.40
N PHE A 48 4.96 -5.89 -16.67
CA PHE A 48 5.11 -4.72 -15.79
C PHE A 48 5.07 -3.41 -16.57
N GLU A 49 5.81 -3.30 -17.67
CA GLU A 49 5.82 -2.09 -18.50
C GLU A 49 4.42 -1.78 -19.07
N GLY A 50 3.71 -2.81 -19.55
CA GLY A 50 2.33 -2.68 -20.02
C GLY A 50 1.38 -2.20 -18.91
N VAL A 51 1.55 -2.69 -17.68
CA VAL A 51 0.78 -2.21 -16.52
C VAL A 51 1.15 -0.76 -16.20
N PHE A 52 2.41 -0.36 -16.23
CA PHE A 52 2.80 1.02 -15.96
C PHE A 52 2.17 2.02 -16.95
N ASP A 53 2.02 1.62 -18.21
CA ASP A 53 1.33 2.45 -19.20
C ASP A 53 -0.18 2.54 -18.95
N TRP A 54 -0.81 1.41 -18.63
CA TRP A 54 -2.26 1.30 -18.40
C TRP A 54 -2.73 1.88 -17.05
N LEU A 55 -1.89 1.81 -16.02
CA LEU A 55 -2.28 2.13 -14.65
C LEU A 55 -2.47 3.65 -14.47
N HIS A 56 -3.59 4.05 -13.88
CA HIS A 56 -3.92 5.45 -13.60
C HIS A 56 -4.29 5.60 -12.11
N GLU A 57 -5.26 6.44 -11.78
CA GLU A 57 -5.76 6.58 -10.43
C GLU A 57 -6.37 5.25 -9.93
N HIS A 58 -5.93 4.81 -8.76
CA HIS A 58 -6.45 3.60 -8.10
C HIS A 58 -7.26 3.98 -6.86
N ALA A 59 -8.56 3.70 -6.87
CA ALA A 59 -9.44 3.92 -5.72
C ALA A 59 -9.00 3.07 -4.52
N CYS A 60 -8.50 3.72 -3.46
CA CYS A 60 -7.90 3.04 -2.31
C CYS A 60 -8.73 3.09 -1.01
N SER A 61 -9.82 3.87 -0.98
CA SER A 61 -10.76 3.92 0.15
C SER A 61 -11.99 3.01 -0.02
N ARG A 62 -12.58 2.57 1.09
CA ARG A 62 -13.87 1.86 1.15
C ARG A 62 -14.68 2.30 2.36
N SER A 63 -15.99 2.14 2.29
CA SER A 63 -16.92 2.44 3.40
C SER A 63 -17.32 1.21 4.24
N TYR A 64 -16.98 0.00 3.79
CA TYR A 64 -17.38 -1.25 4.44
C TYR A 64 -16.26 -2.31 4.40
N GLY A 65 -16.19 -3.12 5.46
CA GLY A 65 -15.24 -4.22 5.62
C GLY A 65 -14.34 -4.07 6.83
N LEU A 66 -13.32 -4.92 6.91
CA LEU A 66 -12.23 -4.80 7.88
C LEU A 66 -11.03 -4.10 7.21
N GLY A 67 -10.24 -3.39 8.01
CA GLY A 67 -9.04 -2.70 7.56
C GLY A 67 -8.66 -1.54 8.47
N THR A 68 -7.61 -0.82 8.09
CA THR A 68 -7.15 0.38 8.80
C THR A 68 -7.93 1.60 8.31
N LYS A 69 -8.36 2.47 9.23
CA LYS A 69 -9.05 3.72 8.87
C LYS A 69 -8.06 4.78 8.40
N LEU A 70 -8.38 5.50 7.33
CA LEU A 70 -7.59 6.65 6.88
C LEU A 70 -7.36 7.63 8.05
N PRO A 71 -6.15 8.17 8.22
CA PRO A 71 -5.82 8.97 9.40
C PRO A 71 -6.51 10.34 9.44
N TRP A 72 -6.66 10.99 8.28
CA TRP A 72 -7.35 12.28 8.16
C TRP A 72 -8.86 12.17 7.92
N ASP A 73 -9.34 11.01 7.49
CA ASP A 73 -10.75 10.82 7.17
C ASP A 73 -11.27 9.45 7.63
N LYS A 74 -11.70 9.39 8.89
CA LYS A 74 -12.05 8.14 9.59
C LYS A 74 -13.35 7.49 9.11
N GLN A 75 -14.08 8.10 8.17
CA GLN A 75 -15.23 7.49 7.51
C GLN A 75 -14.80 6.36 6.55
N TYR A 76 -13.58 6.43 6.03
CA TYR A 76 -13.04 5.50 5.06
C TYR A 76 -12.02 4.53 5.67
N LEU A 77 -12.07 3.30 5.18
CA LEU A 77 -11.08 2.24 5.39
C LEU A 77 -10.15 2.17 4.18
N ILE A 78 -8.87 1.87 4.40
CA ILE A 78 -7.93 1.56 3.34
C ILE A 78 -8.26 0.17 2.79
N GLU A 79 -8.29 0.01 1.47
CA GLU A 79 -8.54 -1.27 0.82
C GLU A 79 -7.30 -2.17 0.83
N SER A 80 -7.55 -3.47 0.65
CA SER A 80 -6.57 -4.53 0.89
C SER A 80 -5.36 -4.55 -0.04
N LEU A 81 -5.43 -4.03 -1.27
CA LEU A 81 -4.27 -3.97 -2.18
C LEU A 81 -3.36 -2.76 -1.87
N SER A 82 -3.89 -1.75 -1.19
CA SER A 82 -3.23 -0.50 -0.89
C SER A 82 -2.50 -0.56 0.46
N ASP A 83 -3.04 -1.26 1.45
CA ASP A 83 -2.39 -1.48 2.75
C ASP A 83 -1.32 -2.59 2.72
N SER A 84 -1.17 -3.31 1.61
CA SER A 84 -0.28 -4.48 1.46
C SER A 84 0.92 -4.26 0.53
N THR A 85 1.35 -3.00 0.32
CA THR A 85 2.42 -2.66 -0.64
C THR A 85 3.83 -2.65 -0.03
N ILE A 86 3.98 -2.32 1.26
CA ILE A 86 5.28 -2.14 1.92
C ILE A 86 5.40 -2.87 3.27
N TYR A 87 4.48 -3.78 3.57
CA TYR A 87 4.45 -4.53 4.84
C TYR A 87 5.68 -5.42 5.05
N MET A 88 6.47 -5.71 4.01
CA MET A 88 7.74 -6.42 4.13
C MET A 88 8.72 -5.68 5.04
N ALA A 89 8.68 -4.34 5.03
CA ALA A 89 9.49 -3.53 5.94
C ALA A 89 9.03 -3.69 7.40
N TYR A 90 7.73 -3.85 7.64
CA TYR A 90 7.19 -4.14 8.97
C TYR A 90 7.77 -5.44 9.55
N TYR A 91 7.92 -6.49 8.74
CA TYR A 91 8.47 -7.76 9.21
C TYR A 91 9.85 -7.63 9.87
N THR A 92 10.67 -6.68 9.40
CA THR A 92 12.02 -6.45 9.95
C THR A 92 12.01 -6.02 11.41
N VAL A 93 10.91 -5.41 11.87
CA VAL A 93 10.76 -4.86 13.23
C VAL A 93 9.61 -5.48 14.03
N ALA A 94 8.74 -6.28 13.40
CA ALA A 94 7.56 -6.87 14.05
C ALA A 94 7.91 -7.61 15.34
N HIS A 95 9.01 -8.39 15.32
CA HIS A 95 9.50 -9.15 16.48
C HIS A 95 9.99 -8.27 17.64
N LEU A 96 10.20 -6.97 17.43
CA LEU A 96 10.58 -5.99 18.46
C LEU A 96 9.33 -5.25 18.98
N LEU A 97 8.41 -4.95 18.07
CA LEU A 97 7.21 -4.17 18.35
C LEU A 97 6.11 -5.00 19.04
N GLN A 98 6.01 -6.29 18.70
CA GLN A 98 4.95 -7.18 19.16
C GLN A 98 5.38 -8.15 20.27
N GLN A 99 6.46 -7.84 21.01
CA GLN A 99 6.89 -8.70 22.13
C GLN A 99 5.90 -8.63 23.30
N GLN A 100 5.75 -9.75 24.02
CA GLN A 100 5.05 -9.87 25.32
C GLN A 100 3.74 -9.06 25.43
N ASP A 101 2.65 -9.62 24.90
CA ASP A 101 1.28 -9.11 25.03
C ASP A 101 1.04 -7.67 24.52
N SER A 102 1.98 -7.12 23.73
CA SER A 102 1.87 -5.80 23.11
C SER A 102 1.44 -5.90 21.64
N PHE A 103 0.19 -6.28 21.42
CA PHE A 103 -0.39 -6.38 20.06
C PHE A 103 -0.69 -5.02 19.43
N ASP A 104 -0.86 -3.97 20.24
CA ASP A 104 -1.20 -2.62 19.78
C ASP A 104 0.02 -1.70 19.62
N GLY A 105 1.23 -2.21 19.87
CA GLY A 105 2.47 -1.46 19.74
C GLY A 105 2.56 -0.24 20.65
N LYS A 106 1.72 -0.10 21.69
CA LYS A 106 1.80 1.06 22.59
C LYS A 106 2.90 0.94 23.64
N LYS A 107 3.39 -0.28 23.91
CA LYS A 107 4.48 -0.55 24.84
C LYS A 107 5.84 -0.56 24.13
N ILE A 108 6.11 0.46 23.30
CA ILE A 108 7.41 0.60 22.63
C ILE A 108 8.36 1.40 23.53
N ASP A 109 9.54 0.83 23.79
CA ASP A 109 10.64 1.56 24.42
C ASP A 109 11.19 2.64 23.47
N LYS A 110 11.47 3.85 23.98
CA LYS A 110 11.77 5.07 23.19
C LYS A 110 12.93 4.90 22.19
N PHE A 111 13.78 3.90 22.40
CA PHE A 111 14.93 3.58 21.56
C PHE A 111 14.53 3.15 20.12
N TYR A 112 13.41 2.45 19.94
CA TYR A 112 13.01 1.90 18.63
C TYR A 112 12.36 2.93 17.70
N SER A 113 11.71 3.96 18.26
CA SER A 113 11.09 5.03 17.47
C SER A 113 12.15 5.85 16.69
N PHE A 114 13.37 5.96 17.21
CA PHE A 114 14.47 6.72 16.59
C PHE A 114 15.07 6.03 15.35
N LEU A 115 15.21 4.70 15.35
CA LEU A 115 15.71 3.94 14.20
C LEU A 115 14.77 4.04 12.99
N TYR A 116 13.46 4.00 13.26
CA TYR A 116 12.42 4.07 12.23
C TYR A 116 12.40 5.44 11.54
N TYR A 117 12.50 6.54 12.32
CA TYR A 117 12.43 7.91 11.80
C TYR A 117 13.71 8.36 11.06
N LYS A 118 14.89 7.84 11.44
CA LYS A 118 16.17 8.25 10.82
C LYS A 118 16.51 7.49 9.53
N GLN A 119 16.15 6.21 9.43
CA GLN A 119 16.54 5.35 8.30
C GLN A 119 15.52 5.42 7.16
N TYR A 120 14.23 5.66 7.45
CA TYR A 120 13.15 5.63 6.45
C TYR A 120 12.27 6.87 6.58
N ARG A 121 12.66 7.97 5.90
CA ARG A 121 11.86 9.22 5.80
C ARG A 121 10.47 9.04 5.15
N CYS A 122 10.08 7.82 4.79
CA CYS A 122 8.88 7.50 4.02
C CYS A 122 8.29 6.14 4.41
N LEU A 123 8.31 5.79 5.69
CA LEU A 123 7.52 4.65 6.13
C LEU A 123 6.56 5.13 7.21
N THR A 124 5.47 5.79 6.82
CA THR A 124 4.29 5.73 7.67
C THR A 124 3.62 4.42 7.31
N ILE A 125 3.99 3.34 8.02
CA ILE A 125 3.08 2.21 8.16
C ILE A 125 1.95 2.79 9.00
N PHE A 126 0.82 3.09 8.34
CA PHE A 126 -0.34 3.68 9.00
C PHE A 126 -0.93 2.75 10.05
#